data_AF-A0A510UP36-F1
#
_entry.id   AF-A0A510UP36-F1
#
_cell.length_a   1.000
_cell.length_b   1.000
_cell.length_c   1.000
_cell.angle_alpha   90.00
_cell.angle_beta   90.00
_cell.angle_gamma   90.00
#
_symmetry.space_group_name_H-M   'P 1'
#
loop_
_entity.id
_entity.type
_entity.pdbx_description
1 polymer ?
#
loop_
_entity_poly.entity_id
_entity_poly.type
_entity_poly.pdbx_seq_one_letter_code
_entity_poly.pdbx_strand_id
1 'polypeptide(L)'
;MLPVVIAILVALAVAAVVLLVASTSDADERRDDESPWQAFRRGLRARRHPAPDQLAAAEAAEAEPVDLSLAEFLRATAEQGEGYLHVDDLSAGLARARDKAARAIPLRRHG
;
A
#
# COMPACT_ATOMS: atom_id res chain seq x y z
N MET A 1 -35.86 5.91 21.22
CA MET A 1 -35.28 4.90 20.30
C MET A 1 -35.07 5.45 18.90
N LEU A 2 -36.10 5.97 18.22
CA LEU A 2 -35.97 6.57 16.88
C LEU A 2 -34.82 7.60 16.72
N PRO A 3 -34.63 8.60 17.60
CA PRO A 3 -33.54 9.57 17.44
C PRO A 3 -32.15 8.93 17.56
N VAL A 4 -32.02 7.90 18.40
CA VAL A 4 -30.76 7.15 18.55
C VAL A 4 -30.46 6.36 17.28
N VAL A 5 -31.47 5.71 16.69
CA VAL A 5 -31.31 4.99 15.42
C VAL A 5 -30.90 5.95 14.30
N ILE A 6 -31.52 7.13 14.22
CA ILE A 6 -31.16 8.15 13.22
C ILE A 6 -29.71 8.61 13.42
N ALA A 7 -29.30 8.90 14.67
CA ALA A 7 -27.92 9.30 14.95
C ALA A 7 -26.90 8.23 14.54
N ILE A 8 -27.20 6.95 14.80
CA ILE A 8 -26.35 5.83 14.38
C ILE A 8 -26.26 5.76 12.84
N LEU A 9 -27.38 5.89 12.14
CA LEU A 9 -27.39 5.87 10.67
C LEU A 9 -26.60 7.04 10.07
N VAL A 10 -26.73 8.24 10.65
CA VAL A 10 -25.95 9.41 10.23
C VAL A 10 -24.46 9.18 10.47
N ALA A 11 -24.07 8.67 11.64
CA ALA A 11 -22.67 8.35 11.93
C ALA A 11 -22.09 7.32 10.95
N LEU A 12 -22.86 6.27 10.63
CA LEU A 12 -22.46 5.26 9.63
C LEU A 12 -22.34 5.85 8.23
N ALA A 13 -23.25 6.74 7.83
CA ALA A 13 -23.19 7.43 6.55
C ALA A 13 -21.94 8.33 6.45
N VAL A 14 -21.64 9.10 7.50
CA VAL A 14 -20.43 9.93 7.57
C VAL A 14 -19.17 9.07 7.47
N ALA A 15 -19.11 7.97 8.23
CA ALA A 15 -17.98 7.04 8.16
C ALA A 15 -17.80 6.44 6.74
N ALA A 16 -18.89 6.10 6.06
CA ALA A 16 -18.85 5.58 4.69
C ALA A 16 -18.32 6.62 3.69
N VAL A 17 -18.73 7.88 3.83
CA VAL A 17 -18.24 8.99 2.99
C VAL A 17 -16.76 9.22 3.22
N VAL A 18 -16.30 9.27 4.48
CA VAL A 18 -14.88 9.42 4.82
C VAL A 18 -14.05 8.29 4.22
N LEU A 19 -14.53 7.05 4.35
CA LEU A 19 -13.86 5.88 3.77
C LEU A 19 -13.75 5.98 2.24
N LEU A 20 -14.82 6.43 1.57
CA LEU A 20 -14.83 6.60 0.11
C LEU A 20 -13.79 7.65 -0.32
N VAL A 21 -13.76 8.81 0.35
CA VAL A 21 -12.80 9.88 0.06
C VAL A 21 -11.36 9.41 0.29
N ALA A 22 -11.09 8.73 1.40
CA ALA A 22 -9.78 8.16 1.67
C ALA A 22 -9.35 7.16 0.59
N SER A 23 -10.27 6.28 0.14
CA SER A 23 -9.98 5.30 -0.90
C SER A 23 -9.66 5.92 -2.27
N THR A 24 -10.22 7.09 -2.58
CA THR A 24 -9.89 7.80 -3.81
C THR A 24 -8.55 8.53 -3.72
N SER A 25 -8.11 8.92 -2.52
CA SER A 25 -6.81 9.56 -2.31
C SER A 25 -5.64 8.56 -2.36
N ASP A 26 -5.85 7.33 -1.88
CA ASP A 26 -4.86 6.24 -1.97
C ASP A 26 -4.75 5.63 -3.39
N ALA A 27 -5.73 5.91 -4.26
CA ALA A 27 -5.79 5.36 -5.62
C ALA A 27 -4.75 5.98 -6.59
N ASP A 28 -4.05 7.05 -6.19
CA ASP A 28 -3.06 7.71 -7.06
C ASP A 28 -1.71 6.95 -7.09
N GLU A 29 -1.44 6.09 -6.10
CA GLU A 29 -0.14 5.40 -5.97
C GLU A 29 -0.13 3.97 -6.55
N ARG A 30 -1.30 3.35 -6.81
CA ARG A 30 -1.40 1.96 -7.27
C ARG A 30 -2.26 1.84 -8.53
N ARG A 31 -1.59 1.81 -9.67
CA ARG A 31 -2.14 1.54 -11.00
C ARG A 31 -2.43 0.05 -11.23
N ASP A 32 -3.06 -0.60 -10.25
CA ASP A 32 -3.64 -1.93 -10.41
C ASP A 32 -5.16 -1.75 -10.48
N ASP A 33 -5.79 -2.29 -11.52
CA ASP A 33 -7.22 -2.19 -11.87
C ASP A 33 -8.18 -2.84 -10.83
N GLU A 34 -7.84 -2.83 -9.54
CA GLU A 34 -8.64 -3.46 -8.50
C GLU A 34 -9.81 -2.55 -8.12
N SER A 35 -11.03 -3.03 -8.40
CA SER A 35 -12.25 -2.29 -8.08
C SER A 35 -12.42 -2.13 -6.55
N PRO A 36 -12.91 -0.98 -6.06
CA PRO A 36 -13.13 -0.75 -4.62
C PRO A 36 -14.00 -1.83 -3.96
N TRP A 37 -14.95 -2.40 -4.72
CA TRP A 37 -15.80 -3.50 -4.26
C TRP A 37 -15.03 -4.81 -4.11
N GLN A 38 -14.06 -5.07 -4.98
CA GLN A 38 -13.18 -6.23 -4.88
C GLN A 38 -12.25 -6.10 -3.67
N ALA A 39 -11.67 -4.91 -3.44
CA ALA A 39 -10.85 -4.63 -2.26
C ALA A 39 -11.64 -4.83 -0.96
N PHE A 40 -12.88 -4.30 -0.88
CA PHE A 40 -13.77 -4.51 0.26
C PHE A 40 -14.08 -5.99 0.50
N ARG A 41 -14.45 -6.72 -0.57
CA ARG A 41 -14.76 -8.16 -0.47
C ARG A 41 -13.53 -8.97 -0.10
N ARG A 42 -12.34 -8.59 -0.57
CA ARG A 42 -11.05 -9.19 -0.21
C ARG A 42 -10.78 -9.00 1.28
N GLY A 43 -10.95 -7.79 1.81
CA GLY A 43 -10.82 -7.51 3.24
C GLY A 43 -11.81 -8.29 4.11
N LEU A 44 -13.08 -8.38 3.69
CA LEU A 44 -14.08 -9.17 4.41
C LEU A 44 -13.77 -10.68 4.38
N ARG A 45 -13.25 -11.18 3.25
CA ARG A 45 -12.84 -12.58 3.11
C ARG A 45 -11.59 -12.89 3.92
N ALA A 46 -10.62 -11.97 3.95
CA ALA A 46 -9.40 -12.08 4.75
C ALA A 46 -9.70 -12.19 6.25
N ARG A 47 -10.75 -11.51 6.74
CA ARG A 47 -11.21 -11.67 8.13
C ARG A 47 -11.78 -13.06 8.44
N ARG A 48 -12.36 -13.74 7.46
CA ARG A 48 -12.96 -15.08 7.63
C ARG A 48 -11.99 -16.22 7.37
N HIS A 49 -11.05 -16.02 6.45
CA HIS A 49 -10.03 -16.99 6.07
C HIS A 49 -8.71 -16.22 5.93
N PRO A 50 -8.03 -15.94 7.06
CA PRO A 50 -6.73 -15.30 7.01
C PRO A 50 -5.78 -16.21 6.23
N ALA A 51 -5.11 -15.63 5.25
CA ALA A 51 -4.11 -16.34 4.48
C ALA A 51 -2.86 -16.58 5.37
N PRO A 52 -2.09 -17.64 5.13
CA PRO A 52 -0.98 -18.05 6.02
C PRO A 52 0.13 -16.99 6.15
N ASP A 53 0.32 -16.17 5.12
CA ASP A 53 1.17 -14.97 5.12
C ASP A 53 0.68 -13.88 6.10
N GLN A 54 -0.64 -13.68 6.21
CA GLN A 54 -1.23 -12.73 7.17
C GLN A 54 -1.17 -13.23 8.61
N LEU A 55 -1.20 -14.55 8.83
CA LEU A 55 -0.99 -15.13 10.16
C LEU A 55 0.46 -14.94 10.62
N ALA A 56 1.43 -15.18 9.74
CA ALA A 56 2.84 -14.93 10.04
C ALA A 56 3.12 -13.43 10.31
N ALA A 57 2.46 -12.53 9.57
CA ALA A 57 2.57 -11.09 9.81
C ALA A 57 1.92 -10.66 11.14
N ALA A 58 0.81 -11.28 11.53
CA ALA A 58 0.18 -11.04 12.84
C ALA A 58 1.08 -11.53 13.98
N GLU A 59 1.68 -12.71 13.85
CA GLU A 59 2.63 -13.25 14.82
C GLU A 59 3.91 -12.39 14.94
N ALA A 60 4.41 -11.87 13.81
CA ALA A 60 5.52 -10.91 13.81
C ALA A 60 5.15 -9.56 14.44
N ALA A 61 3.89 -9.13 14.34
CA ALA A 61 3.39 -7.91 14.99
C ALA A 61 3.13 -8.10 16.49
N GLU A 62 2.91 -9.34 16.94
CA GLU A 62 2.83 -9.71 18.36
C GLU A 62 4.22 -9.80 19.03
N ALA A 63 5.31 -9.64 18.29
CA ALA A 63 6.65 -9.58 18.85
C ALA A 63 6.76 -8.41 19.84
N GLU A 64 7.19 -8.72 21.07
CA GLU A 64 7.35 -7.72 22.12
C GLU A 64 8.47 -6.72 21.73
N PRO A 65 8.24 -5.40 21.81
CA PRO A 65 9.26 -4.42 21.48
C PRO A 65 10.47 -4.59 22.42
N VAL A 66 11.63 -4.87 21.83
CA VAL A 66 12.88 -5.02 22.59
C VAL A 66 13.51 -3.65 22.80
N ASP A 67 13.72 -3.27 24.06
CA ASP A 67 14.47 -2.06 24.43
C ASP A 67 15.97 -2.26 24.13
N LEU A 68 16.36 -2.00 22.88
CA LEU A 68 17.76 -2.00 22.46
C LEU A 68 18.39 -0.63 22.72
N SER A 69 19.64 -0.63 23.17
CA SER A 69 20.40 0.63 23.23
C SER A 69 20.61 1.18 21.81
N LEU A 70 20.58 2.50 21.65
CA LEU A 70 20.77 3.14 20.34
C LEU A 70 22.06 2.68 19.64
N ALA A 71 23.13 2.48 20.40
CA ALA A 71 24.40 2.00 19.87
C ALA A 71 24.33 0.56 19.33
N GLU A 72 23.55 -0.29 19.97
CA GLU A 72 23.33 -1.68 19.56
C GLU A 72 22.42 -1.77 18.33
N PHE A 73 21.33 -0.99 18.32
CA PHE A 73 20.45 -0.86 17.16
C PHE A 73 21.23 -0.42 15.92
N LEU A 74 21.98 0.69 16.02
CA LEU A 74 22.76 1.22 14.89
C LEU A 74 23.81 0.23 14.40
N ARG A 75 24.42 -0.56 15.29
CA ARG A 75 25.38 -1.59 14.88
C ARG A 75 24.70 -2.76 14.15
N ALA A 76 23.50 -3.15 14.57
CA ALA A 76 22.75 -4.25 13.98
C ALA A 76 22.09 -3.89 12.64
N THR A 77 21.68 -2.62 12.46
CA THR A 77 20.97 -2.15 11.26
C THR A 77 21.83 -1.33 10.30
N ALA A 78 23.10 -1.08 10.63
CA ALA A 78 24.02 -0.38 9.72
C ALA A 78 24.31 -1.26 8.50
N GLU A 79 23.51 -1.08 7.46
CA GLU A 79 23.83 -1.56 6.13
C GLU A 79 24.98 -0.72 5.57
N GLN A 80 26.13 -1.36 5.31
CA GLN A 80 27.27 -0.71 4.67
C GLN A 80 26.98 -0.55 3.16
N GLY A 81 26.17 0.45 2.82
CA GLY A 81 25.85 0.81 1.44
C GLY A 81 25.71 2.31 1.28
N GLU A 82 25.91 2.82 0.07
CA GLU A 82 25.63 4.23 -0.25
C GLU A 82 24.12 4.47 -0.11
N GLY A 83 23.71 5.06 1.01
CA GLY A 83 22.30 5.35 1.33
C GLY A 83 21.67 6.45 0.48
N TYR A 84 22.37 6.94 -0.54
CA TYR A 84 21.88 7.95 -1.46
C TYR A 84 22.03 7.44 -2.89
N LEU A 85 20.91 7.41 -3.62
CA LEU A 85 20.94 7.23 -5.06
C LEU A 85 21.57 8.48 -5.69
N HIS A 86 22.73 8.31 -6.31
CA HIS A 86 23.36 9.38 -7.07
C HIS A 86 22.46 9.77 -8.26
N VAL A 87 22.35 11.07 -8.51
CA VAL A 87 21.51 11.63 -9.58
C VAL A 87 21.86 11.04 -10.96
N ASP A 88 23.14 10.70 -11.14
CA ASP A 88 23.64 10.07 -12.36
C ASP A 88 23.06 8.66 -12.56
N ASP A 89 22.88 7.89 -11.48
CA ASP A 89 22.28 6.54 -11.54
C ASP A 89 20.77 6.59 -11.84
N LEU A 90 20.08 7.61 -11.32
CA LEU A 90 18.66 7.85 -11.63
C LEU A 90 18.46 8.16 -13.12
N SER A 91 19.33 8.99 -13.69
CA SER A 91 19.25 9.37 -15.10
C SER A 91 19.45 8.17 -16.03
N ALA A 92 20.39 7.28 -15.70
CA ALA A 92 20.64 6.05 -16.45
C ALA A 92 19.46 5.07 -16.34
N GLY A 93 18.85 4.96 -15.15
CA GLY A 93 17.64 4.16 -14.92
C GLY A 93 16.45 4.66 -15.73
N LEU A 94 16.18 5.97 -15.70
CA LEU A 94 15.10 6.60 -16.47
C LEU A 94 15.30 6.45 -17.98
N ALA A 95 16.52 6.62 -18.49
CA ALA A 95 16.83 6.46 -19.90
C ALA A 95 16.53 5.02 -20.39
N ARG A 96 16.94 4.00 -19.63
CA ARG A 96 16.65 2.59 -19.96
C ARG A 96 15.15 2.27 -19.86
N ALA A 97 14.45 2.83 -18.88
CA ALA A 97 13.00 2.66 -18.73
C ALA A 97 12.24 3.27 -19.91
N ARG A 98 12.63 4.48 -20.35
CA ARG A 98 12.09 5.15 -21.54
C ARG A 98 12.29 4.31 -22.81
N ASP A 99 13.49 3.80 -23.04
CA ASP A 99 13.79 2.97 -24.21
C ASP A 99 12.98 1.67 -24.22
N LYS A 100 12.79 1.06 -23.05
CA LYS A 100 11.96 -0.14 -22.90
C LYS A 100 10.48 0.16 -23.18
N ALA A 101 9.97 1.29 -22.69
CA ALA A 101 8.60 1.73 -22.95
C ALA A 101 8.38 2.07 -24.44
N ALA A 102 9.32 2.75 -25.09
CA ALA A 102 9.24 3.08 -26.51
C ALA A 102 9.22 1.83 -27.40
N ARG A 103 9.95 0.77 -27.01
CA ARG A 103 9.93 -0.53 -27.72
C ARG A 103 8.67 -1.35 -27.44
N ALA A 104 8.03 -1.13 -26.28
CA ALA A 104 6.84 -1.87 -25.86
C ALA A 104 5.52 -1.29 -26.40
N ILE A 105 5.53 -0.11 -27.04
CA ILE A 105 4.35 0.46 -27.71
C ILE A 105 4.35 0.01 -29.18
N PRO A 106 3.62 -1.05 -29.57
CA PRO A 106 3.34 -1.31 -30.96
C PRO A 106 2.47 -0.17 -31.49
N LEU A 107 3.01 0.62 -32.41
CA LEU A 107 2.26 1.57 -33.24
C LEU A 107 1.11 0.82 -33.90
N ARG A 108 -0.08 0.91 -33.29
CA ARG A 108 -1.33 0.39 -33.84
C ARG A 108 -1.71 1.28 -35.03
N ARG A 109 -1.14 0.94 -36.19
CA ARG A 109 -1.43 1.54 -37.49
C ARG A 109 -2.87 1.17 -37.85
N HIS A 110 -3.78 2.09 -37.60
CA HIS A 110 -5.15 2.03 -38.12
C HIS A 110 -5.10 2.14 -39.65
N GLY A 111 -5.57 1.08 -40.32
CA GLY A 111 -6.15 1.16 -41.65
C GLY A 111 -7.66 1.25 -41.54
#